data_AF-A0A7C1KLK2-F1
#
_entry.id   AF-A0A7C1KLK2-F1
#
_cell.length_a   1.000
_cell.length_b   1.000
_cell.length_c   1.000
_cell.angle_alpha   90.00
_cell.angle_beta   90.00
_cell.angle_gamma   90.00
#
_symmetry.space_group_name_H-M   'P 1'
#
loop_
_entity.id
_entity.type
_entity.pdbx_description
1 polymer ?
#
loop_
_entity_poly.entity_id
_entity_poly.type
_entity_poly.pdbx_seq_one_letter_code
_entity_poly.pdbx_strand_id
1 'polypeptide(L)'
;MNDIRNYIEDKILSFVETPGQYIGGEWNSVTKKNGDVAVTFALAFPDTYAIGMSHLGMQIIYGLLNERDDTACERVFAPWPDMEDALRSHNIPLYSLETFKPLKNFDIVGFSLQYEMLYTNVLNMLDLAKIPLRRQERTEEDPLIIAGGPLAFTPEPMSDFIDIFFVGDGEDKLPQFIECFKAIKQTKRLSRKERIIELVKDLNNLYAPSLYHVTYNSDGIIKRVEPKMAGVPSVVRGASVSNLDK
;
A
#
# COMPACT_ATOMS: atom_id res chain seq x y z
N MET A 1 -21.61 6.04 -1.40
CA MET A 1 -21.08 4.91 -0.62
C MET A 1 -22.00 3.68 -0.61
N ASN A 2 -23.32 3.80 -0.80
CA ASN A 2 -24.22 2.62 -0.79
C ASN A 2 -24.28 1.78 -2.09
N ASP A 3 -23.75 2.24 -3.22
CA ASP A 3 -24.04 1.57 -4.51
C ASP A 3 -23.18 0.31 -4.75
N ILE A 4 -21.86 0.39 -4.55
CA ILE A 4 -20.96 -0.77 -4.73
C ILE A 4 -21.27 -1.88 -3.72
N ARG A 5 -21.43 -1.54 -2.44
CA ARG A 5 -21.69 -2.52 -1.39
C ARG A 5 -22.97 -3.31 -1.67
N ASN A 6 -24.08 -2.61 -1.89
CA ASN A 6 -25.37 -3.25 -2.17
C ASN A 6 -25.28 -4.10 -3.44
N TYR A 7 -24.61 -3.60 -4.48
CA TYR A 7 -24.44 -4.36 -5.71
C TYR A 7 -23.67 -5.67 -5.48
N ILE A 8 -22.59 -5.63 -4.70
CA ILE A 8 -21.81 -6.83 -4.39
C ILE A 8 -22.64 -7.82 -3.58
N GLU A 9 -23.28 -7.35 -2.52
CA GLU A 9 -24.13 -8.18 -1.66
C GLU A 9 -25.28 -8.84 -2.46
N ASP A 10 -25.94 -8.08 -3.33
CA ASP A 10 -27.12 -8.55 -4.07
C ASP A 10 -26.79 -9.36 -5.33
N LYS A 11 -25.65 -9.11 -5.98
CA LYS A 11 -25.34 -9.63 -7.32
C LYS A 11 -24.13 -10.54 -7.40
N ILE A 12 -23.21 -10.48 -6.45
CA ILE A 12 -21.92 -11.19 -6.55
C ILE A 12 -21.76 -12.24 -5.45
N LEU A 13 -22.03 -11.89 -4.19
CA LEU A 13 -21.65 -12.77 -3.06
C LEU A 13 -22.29 -14.16 -3.08
N SER A 14 -23.48 -14.30 -3.65
CA SER A 14 -24.15 -15.61 -3.74
C SER A 14 -23.52 -16.56 -4.78
N PHE A 15 -22.57 -16.07 -5.59
CA PHE A 15 -21.95 -16.80 -6.70
C PHE A 15 -20.46 -17.07 -6.52
N VAL A 16 -19.90 -16.75 -5.35
CA VAL A 16 -18.49 -16.99 -5.00
C VAL A 16 -18.39 -18.01 -3.86
N GLU A 17 -17.27 -18.72 -3.76
CA GLU A 17 -17.04 -19.83 -2.84
C GLU A 17 -16.90 -19.38 -1.38
N THR A 18 -16.28 -18.22 -1.13
CA THR A 18 -15.95 -17.74 0.22
C THR A 18 -16.47 -16.31 0.51
N PRO A 19 -17.79 -16.07 0.40
CA PRO A 19 -18.35 -14.71 0.44
C PRO A 19 -18.09 -13.95 1.73
N GLY A 20 -17.93 -14.66 2.86
CA GLY A 20 -17.59 -14.06 4.15
C GLY A 20 -16.27 -13.29 4.17
N GLN A 21 -15.37 -13.54 3.22
CA GLN A 21 -14.10 -12.81 3.10
C GLN A 21 -14.26 -11.40 2.49
N TYR A 22 -15.43 -11.07 1.96
CA TYR A 22 -15.65 -9.86 1.15
C TYR A 22 -16.68 -8.89 1.73
N ILE A 23 -17.33 -9.24 2.85
CA ILE A 23 -18.43 -8.46 3.45
C ILE A 23 -17.96 -7.34 4.39
N GLY A 24 -16.78 -7.48 4.98
CA GLY A 24 -16.31 -6.62 6.07
C GLY A 24 -17.21 -6.64 7.31
N GLY A 25 -17.10 -5.62 8.15
CA GLY A 25 -17.94 -5.45 9.34
C GLY A 25 -17.58 -6.35 10.53
N GLU A 26 -16.36 -6.88 10.56
CA GLU A 26 -15.86 -7.68 11.67
C GLU A 26 -15.78 -6.90 12.98
N TRP A 27 -15.72 -7.64 14.08
CA TRP A 27 -15.35 -7.09 15.37
C TRP A 27 -13.97 -6.40 15.28
N ASN A 28 -13.82 -5.24 15.93
CA ASN A 28 -12.65 -4.34 15.85
C ASN A 28 -12.42 -3.67 14.49
N SER A 29 -13.35 -3.78 13.53
CA SER A 29 -13.32 -2.95 12.32
C SER A 29 -13.55 -1.48 12.70
N VAL A 30 -12.64 -0.60 12.28
CA VAL A 30 -12.74 0.85 12.48
C VAL A 30 -13.24 1.52 11.20
N THR A 31 -14.26 2.36 11.31
CA THR A 31 -14.76 3.16 10.17
C THR A 31 -14.96 4.61 10.59
N LYS A 32 -14.23 5.52 9.95
CA LYS A 32 -14.30 6.96 10.24
C LYS A 32 -15.28 7.64 9.30
N LYS A 33 -16.52 7.85 9.78
CA LYS A 33 -17.62 8.45 8.98
C LYS A 33 -17.72 9.98 9.11
N ASN A 34 -17.28 10.54 10.25
CA ASN A 34 -17.62 11.91 10.67
C ASN A 34 -16.38 12.75 11.09
N GLY A 35 -15.17 12.32 10.77
CA GLY A 35 -13.94 13.05 11.11
C GLY A 35 -13.37 13.80 9.90
N ASP A 36 -12.59 14.85 10.17
CA ASP A 36 -11.71 15.48 9.19
C ASP A 36 -10.56 14.51 8.85
N VAL A 37 -10.88 13.46 8.08
CA VAL A 37 -9.89 12.48 7.59
C VAL A 37 -9.00 13.20 6.57
N ALA A 38 -7.77 13.50 6.98
CA ALA A 38 -6.78 14.17 6.15
C ALA A 38 -6.07 13.18 5.22
N VAL A 39 -5.86 11.94 5.67
CA VAL A 39 -5.16 10.89 4.93
C VAL A 39 -5.96 9.59 4.93
N THR A 40 -6.15 9.01 3.74
CA THR A 40 -6.77 7.70 3.55
C THR A 40 -5.73 6.68 3.10
N PHE A 41 -5.62 5.58 3.84
CA PHE A 41 -4.64 4.53 3.64
C PHE A 41 -5.31 3.18 3.40
N ALA A 42 -5.02 2.54 2.27
CA ALA A 42 -5.43 1.16 2.02
C ALA A 42 -4.27 0.21 2.41
N LEU A 43 -4.44 -0.53 3.50
CA LEU A 43 -3.50 -1.55 3.95
C LEU A 43 -3.80 -2.86 3.21
N ALA A 44 -3.06 -3.09 2.14
CA ALA A 44 -3.23 -4.22 1.24
C ALA A 44 -2.34 -5.40 1.65
N PHE A 45 -2.96 -6.56 1.84
CA PHE A 45 -2.25 -7.83 1.94
C PHE A 45 -2.42 -8.58 0.61
N PRO A 46 -1.33 -8.88 -0.13
CA PRO A 46 -1.42 -9.51 -1.44
C PRO A 46 -1.71 -11.01 -1.40
N ASP A 47 -2.56 -11.43 -0.47
CA ASP A 47 -3.05 -12.79 -0.29
C ASP A 47 -4.50 -12.72 0.21
N THR A 48 -5.13 -13.88 0.35
CA THR A 48 -6.51 -14.03 0.80
C THR A 48 -6.74 -13.43 2.18
N TYR A 49 -7.99 -13.06 2.47
CA TYR A 49 -8.41 -12.53 3.76
C TYR A 49 -7.98 -13.43 4.93
N ALA A 50 -8.17 -14.74 4.81
CA ALA A 50 -7.84 -15.69 5.87
C ALA A 50 -6.35 -15.68 6.24
N ILE A 51 -5.47 -15.58 5.25
CA ILE A 51 -4.02 -15.49 5.47
C ILE A 51 -3.64 -14.12 6.02
N GLY A 52 -4.10 -13.04 5.39
CA GLY A 52 -3.74 -11.69 5.81
C GLY A 52 -4.26 -11.33 7.20
N MET A 53 -5.44 -11.80 7.60
CA MET A 53 -5.96 -11.60 8.96
C MET A 53 -5.17 -12.34 10.03
N SER A 54 -4.47 -13.40 9.67
CA SER A 54 -3.56 -14.12 10.57
C SER A 54 -2.21 -13.43 10.73
N HIS A 55 -1.96 -12.33 10.00
CA HIS A 55 -0.69 -11.61 10.00
C HIS A 55 -0.65 -10.51 11.07
N LEU A 56 0.08 -10.76 12.16
CA LEU A 56 0.18 -9.85 13.32
C LEU A 56 0.66 -8.44 12.93
N GLY A 57 1.69 -8.31 12.10
CA GLY A 57 2.21 -6.99 11.71
C GLY A 57 1.18 -6.14 10.93
N MET A 58 0.21 -6.78 10.25
CA MET A 58 -0.87 -6.06 9.59
C MET A 58 -1.88 -5.52 10.61
N GLN A 59 -2.19 -6.33 11.64
CA GLN A 59 -3.07 -5.90 12.73
C GLN A 59 -2.47 -4.73 13.51
N ILE A 60 -1.16 -4.78 13.78
CA ILE A 60 -0.44 -3.69 14.47
C ILE A 60 -0.50 -2.40 13.64
N ILE A 61 -0.13 -2.45 12.35
CA ILE A 61 -0.19 -1.29 11.47
C ILE A 61 -1.63 -0.74 11.34
N TYR A 62 -2.61 -1.63 11.23
CA TYR A 62 -4.02 -1.24 11.17
C TYR A 62 -4.46 -0.49 12.43
N GLY A 63 -4.09 -1.00 13.61
CA GLY A 63 -4.34 -0.35 14.90
C GLY A 63 -3.66 1.02 14.99
N LEU A 64 -2.34 1.06 14.81
CA LEU A 64 -1.52 2.29 14.88
C LEU A 64 -2.05 3.41 13.98
N LEU A 65 -2.45 3.09 12.75
CA LEU A 65 -2.98 4.09 11.84
C LEU A 65 -4.39 4.54 12.20
N ASN A 66 -5.22 3.65 12.74
CA ASN A 66 -6.59 3.98 13.10
C ASN A 66 -6.72 4.64 14.49
N GLU A 67 -5.70 4.55 15.35
CA GLU A 67 -5.59 5.36 16.58
C GLU A 67 -5.48 6.87 16.30
N ARG A 68 -5.01 7.25 15.11
CA ARG A 68 -4.86 8.66 14.71
C ARG A 68 -6.19 9.25 14.24
N ASP A 69 -6.71 10.30 14.87
CA ASP A 69 -8.01 10.89 14.50
C ASP A 69 -8.12 11.36 13.03
N ASP A 70 -6.99 11.73 12.42
CA ASP A 70 -6.90 12.31 11.07
C ASP A 70 -6.59 11.31 9.95
N THR A 71 -6.45 10.02 10.26
CA THR A 71 -6.14 8.97 9.29
C THR A 71 -7.22 7.89 9.29
N ALA A 72 -7.73 7.52 8.11
CA ALA A 72 -8.57 6.34 7.95
C ALA A 72 -7.76 5.24 7.26
N CYS A 73 -7.49 4.14 7.98
CA CYS A 73 -6.82 2.97 7.45
C CYS A 73 -7.83 1.84 7.23
N GLU A 74 -7.91 1.35 6.00
CA GLU A 74 -8.84 0.31 5.59
C GLU A 74 -8.09 -0.87 4.96
N ARG A 75 -8.58 -2.08 5.18
CA ARG A 75 -7.91 -3.32 4.77
C ARG A 75 -8.37 -3.75 3.39
N VAL A 76 -7.46 -4.33 2.64
CA VAL A 76 -7.69 -4.88 1.30
C VAL A 76 -6.95 -6.21 1.18
N PHE A 77 -7.57 -7.19 0.54
CA PHE A 77 -6.99 -8.51 0.32
C PHE A 77 -7.08 -8.89 -1.15
N ALA A 78 -6.22 -9.80 -1.59
CA ALA A 78 -6.35 -10.39 -2.92
C ALA A 78 -7.62 -11.26 -2.95
N PRO A 79 -8.51 -11.08 -3.93
CA PRO A 79 -9.68 -11.95 -4.09
C PRO A 79 -9.26 -13.34 -4.56
N TRP A 80 -10.09 -14.34 -4.28
CA TRP A 80 -10.00 -15.63 -4.97
C TRP A 80 -10.33 -15.49 -6.46
N PRO A 81 -9.90 -16.43 -7.32
CA PRO A 81 -10.13 -16.35 -8.77
C PRO A 81 -11.60 -16.14 -9.17
N ASP A 82 -12.55 -16.77 -8.47
CA ASP A 82 -13.98 -16.63 -8.70
C ASP A 82 -14.51 -15.21 -8.39
N MET A 83 -14.06 -14.62 -7.28
CA MET A 83 -14.38 -13.24 -6.93
C MET A 83 -13.67 -12.25 -7.85
N GLU A 84 -12.43 -12.52 -8.27
CA GLU A 84 -11.74 -11.72 -9.28
C GLU A 84 -12.53 -11.69 -10.59
N ASP A 85 -12.92 -12.85 -11.11
CA ASP A 85 -13.71 -12.98 -12.33
C ASP A 85 -15.05 -12.25 -12.21
N ALA A 86 -15.70 -12.36 -11.05
CA ALA A 86 -16.94 -11.63 -10.77
C ALA A 86 -16.72 -10.10 -10.79
N LEU A 87 -15.67 -9.60 -10.16
CA LEU A 87 -15.35 -8.17 -10.16
C LEU A 87 -15.03 -7.65 -11.57
N ARG A 88 -14.23 -8.40 -12.34
CA ARG A 88 -13.89 -8.05 -13.73
C ARG A 88 -15.11 -8.03 -14.62
N SER A 89 -15.94 -9.09 -14.59
CA SER A 89 -17.15 -9.21 -15.43
C SER A 89 -18.19 -8.13 -15.13
N HIS A 90 -18.29 -7.68 -13.88
CA HIS A 90 -19.19 -6.60 -13.47
C HIS A 90 -18.53 -5.21 -13.50
N ASN A 91 -17.28 -5.11 -13.97
CA ASN A 91 -16.50 -3.87 -14.06
C ASN A 91 -16.33 -3.13 -12.72
N ILE A 92 -16.33 -3.86 -11.61
CA ILE A 92 -16.17 -3.33 -10.25
C ILE A 92 -14.68 -3.33 -9.92
N PRO A 93 -14.09 -2.18 -9.56
CA PRO A 93 -12.68 -2.14 -9.15
C PRO A 93 -12.50 -2.81 -7.78
N LEU A 94 -11.28 -3.30 -7.52
CA LEU A 94 -10.91 -3.75 -6.18
C LEU A 94 -11.17 -2.64 -5.14
N TYR A 95 -11.67 -3.04 -3.98
CA TYR A 95 -12.18 -2.14 -2.94
C TYR A 95 -11.73 -2.57 -1.53
N SER A 96 -11.88 -1.68 -0.55
CA SER A 96 -11.59 -1.94 0.87
C SER A 96 -12.74 -2.59 1.63
N LEU A 97 -12.43 -3.38 2.66
CA LEU A 97 -13.45 -4.10 3.45
C LEU A 97 -14.34 -3.17 4.28
N GLU A 98 -13.78 -2.10 4.85
CA GLU A 98 -14.47 -1.25 5.81
C GLU A 98 -15.59 -0.43 5.15
N THR A 99 -15.31 0.15 3.98
CA THR A 99 -16.24 1.11 3.34
C THR A 99 -16.56 0.80 1.88
N PHE A 100 -16.02 -0.29 1.33
CA PHE A 100 -16.17 -0.63 -0.08
C PHE A 100 -15.65 0.48 -1.00
N LYS A 101 -14.63 1.22 -0.54
CA LYS A 101 -14.02 2.31 -1.28
C LYS A 101 -13.05 1.72 -2.31
N PRO A 102 -13.17 2.08 -3.61
CA PRO A 102 -12.20 1.68 -4.63
C PRO A 102 -10.78 2.12 -4.28
N LEU A 103 -9.79 1.25 -4.49
CA LEU A 103 -8.40 1.49 -4.09
C LEU A 103 -7.80 2.74 -4.73
N LYS A 104 -8.13 3.01 -6.00
CA LYS A 104 -7.68 4.20 -6.72
C LYS A 104 -8.11 5.54 -6.08
N ASN A 105 -9.06 5.52 -5.15
CA ASN A 105 -9.57 6.71 -4.47
C ASN A 105 -8.90 6.94 -3.10
N PHE A 106 -7.94 6.10 -2.69
CA PHE A 106 -7.13 6.33 -1.51
C PHE A 106 -5.97 7.28 -1.80
N ASP A 107 -5.41 7.89 -0.77
CA ASP A 107 -4.17 8.67 -0.91
C ASP A 107 -2.96 7.75 -1.06
N ILE A 108 -2.97 6.64 -0.32
CA ILE A 108 -1.86 5.69 -0.23
C ILE A 108 -2.43 4.26 -0.27
N VAL A 109 -1.79 3.38 -1.05
CA VAL A 109 -2.00 1.93 -0.99
C VAL A 109 -0.68 1.30 -0.54
N GLY A 110 -0.68 0.64 0.62
CA GLY A 110 0.49 0.01 1.20
C GLY A 110 0.41 -1.51 1.16
N PHE A 111 1.33 -2.14 0.43
CA PHE A 111 1.43 -3.60 0.32
C PHE A 111 2.37 -4.20 1.35
N SER A 112 1.97 -5.32 1.95
CA SER A 112 2.82 -6.15 2.81
C SER A 112 3.48 -7.28 2.00
N LEU A 113 4.78 -7.17 1.70
CA LEU A 113 5.52 -8.13 0.88
C LEU A 113 6.24 -9.17 1.75
N GLN A 114 5.57 -10.30 1.99
CA GLN A 114 6.07 -11.36 2.86
C GLN A 114 7.04 -12.33 2.17
N TYR A 115 6.73 -12.73 0.94
CA TYR A 115 7.50 -13.68 0.13
C TYR A 115 7.20 -13.49 -1.37
N GLU A 116 8.08 -13.97 -2.23
CA GLU A 116 8.20 -13.53 -3.63
C GLU A 116 7.01 -13.99 -4.49
N MET A 117 6.35 -15.08 -4.11
CA MET A 117 5.17 -15.59 -4.80
C MET A 117 4.01 -14.58 -4.79
N LEU A 118 4.01 -13.64 -3.83
CA LEU A 118 2.98 -12.61 -3.71
C LEU A 118 3.14 -11.45 -4.72
N TYR A 119 4.25 -11.36 -5.45
CA TYR A 119 4.48 -10.29 -6.43
C TYR A 119 3.41 -10.25 -7.51
N THR A 120 3.01 -11.40 -8.03
CA THR A 120 1.96 -11.48 -9.05
C THR A 120 0.61 -11.01 -8.51
N ASN A 121 0.30 -11.31 -7.25
CA ASN A 121 -0.91 -10.83 -6.59
C ASN A 121 -0.91 -9.32 -6.42
N VAL A 122 0.24 -8.69 -6.11
CA VAL A 122 0.35 -7.22 -6.08
C VAL A 122 -0.01 -6.62 -7.45
N LEU A 123 0.54 -7.18 -8.53
CA LEU A 123 0.24 -6.71 -9.89
C LEU A 123 -1.23 -6.92 -10.23
N ASN A 124 -1.79 -8.07 -9.89
CA ASN A 124 -3.20 -8.36 -10.10
C ASN A 124 -4.11 -7.38 -9.34
N MET A 125 -3.80 -7.09 -8.08
CA MET A 125 -4.55 -6.14 -7.26
C MET A 125 -4.50 -4.71 -7.82
N LEU A 126 -3.34 -4.27 -8.34
CA LEU A 126 -3.21 -2.97 -9.00
C LEU A 126 -4.05 -2.89 -10.27
N ASP A 127 -3.97 -3.92 -11.12
CA ASP A 127 -4.77 -4.02 -12.35
C ASP A 127 -6.29 -4.02 -12.04
N LEU A 128 -6.72 -4.86 -11.10
CA LEU A 128 -8.12 -4.95 -10.67
C LEU A 128 -8.62 -3.66 -10.01
N ALA A 129 -7.74 -2.94 -9.31
CA ALA A 129 -8.02 -1.61 -8.75
C ALA A 129 -8.10 -0.50 -9.80
N LYS A 130 -7.74 -0.78 -11.06
CA LYS A 130 -7.59 0.18 -12.16
C LYS A 130 -6.52 1.24 -11.86
N ILE A 131 -5.42 0.82 -11.23
CA ILE A 131 -4.24 1.64 -10.97
C ILE A 131 -3.15 1.23 -11.97
N PRO A 132 -2.46 2.17 -12.65
CA PRO A 132 -1.38 1.82 -13.56
C PRO A 132 -0.32 0.92 -12.91
N LEU A 133 0.01 -0.18 -13.58
CA LEU A 133 0.97 -1.17 -13.09
C LEU A 133 2.34 -0.54 -12.91
N ARG A 134 2.87 0.08 -13.98
CA ARG A 134 4.21 0.69 -13.93
C ARG A 134 4.14 2.02 -13.20
N ARG A 135 5.06 2.24 -12.25
CA ARG A 135 5.15 3.50 -11.48
C ARG A 135 5.26 4.74 -12.38
N GLN A 136 5.87 4.60 -13.56
CA GLN A 136 6.10 5.70 -14.50
C GLN A 136 4.83 6.13 -15.25
N GLU A 137 3.79 5.29 -15.26
CA GLU A 137 2.50 5.57 -15.90
C GLU A 137 1.51 6.24 -14.94
N ARG A 138 1.86 6.37 -13.65
CA ARG A 138 1.02 7.01 -12.63
C ARG A 138 1.09 8.53 -12.71
N THR A 139 -0.05 9.15 -12.50
CA THR A 139 -0.27 10.59 -12.51
C THR A 139 -0.31 11.16 -11.09
N GLU A 140 -0.62 12.45 -10.98
CA GLU A 140 -0.79 13.14 -9.70
C GLU A 140 -2.03 12.67 -8.91
N GLU A 141 -3.04 12.15 -9.63
CA GLU A 141 -4.33 11.70 -9.09
C GLU A 141 -4.29 10.24 -8.61
N ASP A 142 -3.30 9.46 -9.04
CA ASP A 142 -3.14 8.06 -8.62
C ASP A 142 -2.58 7.97 -7.18
N PRO A 143 -3.03 6.98 -6.38
CA PRO A 143 -2.50 6.78 -5.03
C PRO A 143 -0.99 6.58 -5.05
N LEU A 144 -0.33 6.94 -3.95
CA LEU A 144 1.06 6.55 -3.73
C LEU A 144 1.10 5.05 -3.41
N ILE A 145 1.83 4.26 -4.21
CA ILE A 145 1.96 2.82 -3.99
C ILE A 145 3.22 2.57 -3.18
N ILE A 146 3.05 2.13 -1.94
CA ILE A 146 4.17 1.80 -1.05
C ILE A 146 4.20 0.31 -0.75
N ALA A 147 5.36 -0.20 -0.36
CA ALA A 147 5.49 -1.59 0.07
C ALA A 147 6.43 -1.73 1.27
N GLY A 148 6.07 -2.59 2.21
CA GLY A 148 6.90 -2.98 3.36
C GLY A 148 7.02 -4.50 3.48
N GLY A 149 7.49 -4.96 4.64
CA GLY A 149 7.72 -6.38 4.91
C GLY A 149 9.14 -6.84 4.53
N PRO A 150 9.47 -8.13 4.76
CA PRO A 150 10.82 -8.66 4.57
C PRO A 150 11.41 -8.38 3.17
N LEU A 151 10.59 -8.42 2.12
CA LEU A 151 11.07 -8.20 0.75
C LEU A 151 11.32 -6.73 0.39
N ALA A 152 10.99 -5.78 1.27
CA ALA A 152 11.43 -4.40 1.10
C ALA A 152 12.96 -4.25 1.22
N PHE A 153 13.66 -5.22 1.84
CA PHE A 153 15.13 -5.28 1.85
C PHE A 153 15.73 -5.69 0.49
N THR A 154 14.92 -6.27 -0.40
CA THR A 154 15.29 -6.68 -1.76
C THR A 154 14.33 -6.08 -2.79
N PRO A 155 14.28 -4.74 -2.92
CA PRO A 155 13.20 -4.04 -3.62
C PRO A 155 13.22 -4.15 -5.14
N GLU A 156 14.39 -4.46 -5.74
CA GLU A 156 14.59 -4.38 -7.20
C GLU A 156 13.68 -5.27 -8.07
N PRO A 157 13.27 -6.49 -7.67
CA PRO A 157 12.30 -7.27 -8.43
C PRO A 157 10.95 -6.56 -8.63
N MET A 158 10.57 -5.64 -7.73
CA MET A 158 9.30 -4.91 -7.76
C MET A 158 9.48 -3.40 -8.03
N SER A 159 10.70 -2.95 -8.34
CA SER A 159 11.03 -1.52 -8.44
C SER A 159 10.33 -0.79 -9.59
N ASP A 160 9.87 -1.53 -10.60
CA ASP A 160 9.05 -0.98 -11.69
C ASP A 160 7.61 -0.67 -11.30
N PHE A 161 7.12 -1.24 -10.20
CA PHE A 161 5.70 -1.19 -9.82
C PHE A 161 5.45 -0.47 -8.50
N ILE A 162 6.46 -0.27 -7.65
CA ILE A 162 6.31 0.39 -6.34
C ILE A 162 6.94 1.79 -6.37
N ASP A 163 6.27 2.78 -5.78
CA ASP A 163 6.81 4.14 -5.68
C ASP A 163 7.83 4.28 -4.55
N ILE A 164 7.53 3.71 -3.38
CA ILE A 164 8.39 3.77 -2.18
C ILE A 164 8.37 2.44 -1.42
N PHE A 165 9.54 1.89 -1.11
CA PHE A 165 9.69 0.78 -0.19
C PHE A 165 10.04 1.27 1.21
N PHE A 166 9.37 0.73 2.21
CA PHE A 166 9.65 0.87 3.64
C PHE A 166 10.57 -0.26 4.08
N VAL A 167 11.84 0.07 4.33
CA VAL A 167 12.84 -0.91 4.75
C VAL A 167 12.85 -1.03 6.27
N GLY A 168 12.74 -2.25 6.79
CA GLY A 168 12.68 -2.52 8.23
C GLY A 168 11.29 -2.33 8.85
N ASP A 169 11.26 -2.12 10.17
CA ASP A 169 10.02 -2.09 10.95
C ASP A 169 9.20 -0.83 10.64
N GLY A 170 8.01 -1.05 10.08
CA GLY A 170 7.09 0.03 9.71
C GLY A 170 6.43 0.70 10.90
N GLU A 171 6.28 0.01 12.03
CA GLU A 171 5.48 0.43 13.19
C GLU A 171 5.90 1.80 13.74
N ASP A 172 7.21 2.03 13.90
CA ASP A 172 7.74 3.29 14.42
C ASP A 172 7.72 4.44 13.39
N LYS A 173 7.89 4.11 12.10
CA LYS A 173 8.15 5.09 11.04
C LYS A 173 6.93 5.47 10.23
N LEU A 174 5.93 4.60 10.18
CA LEU A 174 4.71 4.84 9.43
C LEU A 174 3.91 6.03 9.99
N PRO A 175 3.73 6.23 11.31
CA PRO A 175 3.08 7.44 11.83
C PRO A 175 3.81 8.73 11.42
N GLN A 176 5.15 8.73 11.46
CA GLN A 176 5.97 9.88 11.02
C GLN A 176 5.79 10.14 9.52
N PHE A 177 5.76 9.08 8.71
CA PHE A 177 5.47 9.18 7.28
C PHE A 177 4.10 9.80 7.00
N ILE A 178 3.07 9.40 7.74
CA ILE A 178 1.72 9.94 7.56
C ILE A 178 1.67 11.43 7.92
N GLU A 179 2.38 11.87 8.97
CA GLU A 179 2.51 13.30 9.29
C GLU A 179 3.19 14.08 8.15
N CYS A 180 4.33 13.59 7.64
CA CYS A 180 5.03 14.21 6.50
C CYS A 180 4.14 14.26 5.25
N PHE A 181 3.48 13.14 4.92
CA PHE A 181 2.57 13.05 3.77
C PHE A 181 1.40 14.03 3.90
N LYS A 182 0.78 14.11 5.07
CA LYS A 182 -0.29 15.06 5.36
C LYS A 182 0.17 16.51 5.17
N ALA A 183 1.32 16.88 5.72
CA ALA A 183 1.88 18.22 5.58
C ALA A 183 2.15 18.57 4.10
N ILE A 184 2.72 17.63 3.34
CA ILE A 184 2.95 17.75 1.89
C ILE A 184 1.63 17.92 1.13
N LYS A 185 0.61 17.11 1.45
CA LYS A 185 -0.72 17.20 0.82
C LYS A 185 -1.39 18.55 1.07
N GLN A 186 -1.16 19.17 2.23
CA GLN A 186 -1.71 20.47 2.61
C GLN A 186 -0.91 21.66 2.04
N THR A 187 0.37 21.48 1.71
CA THR A 187 1.27 22.56 1.30
C THR A 187 1.70 22.42 -0.17
N LYS A 188 1.25 23.34 -1.02
CA LYS A 188 1.64 23.51 -2.44
C LYS A 188 1.17 22.37 -3.38
N ARG A 189 1.05 22.70 -4.68
CA ARG A 189 0.89 21.70 -5.76
C ARG A 189 2.26 21.11 -6.12
N LEU A 190 2.84 20.32 -5.22
CA LEU A 190 4.04 19.55 -5.55
C LEU A 190 3.66 18.42 -6.52
N SER A 191 4.48 18.21 -7.54
CA SER A 191 4.39 17.03 -8.39
C SER A 191 4.66 15.76 -7.58
N ARG A 192 4.21 14.61 -8.05
CA ARG A 192 4.39 13.28 -7.44
C ARG A 192 5.87 13.03 -7.16
N LYS A 193 6.73 13.39 -8.12
CA LYS A 193 8.18 13.27 -7.98
C LYS A 193 8.71 14.13 -6.83
N GLU A 194 8.27 15.39 -6.72
CA GLU A 194 8.67 16.27 -5.62
C GLU A 194 8.15 15.75 -4.26
N ARG A 195 6.90 15.28 -4.20
CA ARG A 195 6.32 14.66 -3.00
C ARG A 195 7.19 13.47 -2.52
N ILE A 196 7.58 12.58 -3.44
CA ILE A 196 8.44 11.42 -3.13
C ILE A 196 9.83 11.87 -2.64
N ILE A 197 10.41 12.89 -3.27
CA ILE A 197 11.73 13.42 -2.86
C ILE A 197 11.68 13.95 -1.42
N GLU A 198 10.65 14.74 -1.07
CA GLU A 198 10.52 15.29 0.27
C GLU A 198 10.32 14.19 1.32
N LEU A 199 9.49 13.18 1.04
CA LEU A 199 9.30 12.03 1.93
C LEU A 199 10.61 11.27 2.19
N VAL A 200 11.40 10.98 1.14
CA VAL A 200 12.64 10.20 1.25
C VAL A 200 13.76 10.97 1.95
N LYS A 201 13.79 12.31 1.85
CA LYS A 201 14.79 13.13 2.56
C LYS A 201 14.58 13.12 4.07
N ASP A 202 13.33 13.16 4.50
CA ASP A 202 12.98 13.22 5.93
C ASP A 202 13.08 11.85 6.62
N LEU A 203 12.92 10.76 5.86
CA LEU A 203 12.87 9.39 6.39
C LEU A 203 13.93 8.49 5.73
N ASN A 204 14.95 8.14 6.50
CA ASN A 204 16.12 7.37 6.05
C ASN A 204 15.89 5.87 5.78
N ASN A 205 14.68 5.38 6.06
CA ASN A 205 14.26 4.00 5.83
C ASN A 205 13.40 3.83 4.56
N LEU A 206 13.28 4.89 3.75
CA LEU A 206 12.54 4.87 2.50
C LEU A 206 13.46 4.70 1.29
N TYR A 207 13.15 3.70 0.47
CA TYR A 207 13.78 3.50 -0.83
C TYR A 207 12.78 3.79 -1.95
N ALA A 208 12.95 4.89 -2.68
CA ALA A 208 12.14 5.20 -3.86
C ALA A 208 12.93 4.93 -5.15
N PRO A 209 12.61 3.87 -5.93
CA PRO A 209 13.43 3.47 -7.08
C PRO A 209 13.60 4.55 -8.16
N SER A 210 12.64 5.47 -8.28
CA SER A 210 12.74 6.60 -9.21
C SER A 210 13.97 7.49 -8.94
N LEU A 211 14.46 7.51 -7.70
CA LEU A 211 15.56 8.36 -7.23
C LEU A 211 16.95 7.69 -7.32
N TYR A 212 17.04 6.44 -7.77
CA TYR A 212 18.31 5.72 -7.86
C TYR A 212 18.62 5.27 -9.30
N HIS A 213 19.90 5.22 -9.63
CA HIS A 213 20.43 4.58 -10.82
C HIS A 213 21.02 3.23 -10.41
N VAL A 214 20.46 2.15 -10.96
CA VAL A 214 20.94 0.78 -10.73
C VAL A 214 21.75 0.36 -11.95
N THR A 215 22.99 -0.03 -11.73
CA THR A 215 23.86 -0.59 -12.77
C THR A 215 24.06 -2.08 -12.50
N TYR A 216 24.12 -2.86 -13.58
CA TYR A 216 24.29 -4.30 -13.52
C TYR A 216 25.65 -4.70 -14.10
N ASN A 217 26.21 -5.78 -13.57
CA ASN A 217 27.31 -6.48 -14.20
C ASN A 217 26.83 -7.23 -15.45
N SER A 218 27.76 -7.77 -16.23
CA SER A 218 27.44 -8.57 -17.43
C SER A 218 26.68 -9.86 -17.15
N ASP A 219 26.71 -10.34 -15.90
CA ASP A 219 25.98 -11.52 -15.41
C ASP A 219 24.58 -11.19 -14.87
N GLY A 220 24.15 -9.91 -14.95
CA GLY A 220 22.84 -9.46 -14.47
C GLY A 220 22.77 -9.22 -12.96
N ILE A 221 23.87 -9.36 -12.21
CA ILE A 221 23.92 -9.01 -10.79
C ILE A 221 24.06 -7.50 -10.63
N ILE A 222 23.36 -6.93 -9.65
CA ILE A 222 23.48 -5.50 -9.33
C ILE A 222 24.93 -5.18 -8.97
N LYS A 223 25.52 -4.27 -9.75
CA LYS A 223 26.87 -3.75 -9.52
C LYS A 223 26.85 -2.61 -8.53
N ARG A 224 25.96 -1.64 -8.73
CA ARG A 224 25.81 -0.45 -7.87
C ARG A 224 24.38 0.08 -7.91
N VAL A 225 23.99 0.68 -6.78
CA VAL A 225 22.77 1.48 -6.62
C VAL A 225 23.23 2.85 -6.15
N GLU A 226 23.05 3.88 -6.98
CA GLU A 226 23.58 5.22 -6.72
C GLU A 226 22.43 6.25 -6.75
N PRO A 227 22.35 7.18 -5.77
CA PRO A 227 21.32 8.22 -5.78
C PRO A 227 21.51 9.15 -6.98
N LYS A 228 20.41 9.54 -7.63
CA LYS A 228 20.43 10.44 -8.79
C LYS A 228 20.63 11.92 -8.42
N MET A 229 20.53 12.26 -7.14
CA MET A 229 20.59 13.65 -6.67
C MET A 229 21.07 13.74 -5.22
N ALA A 230 21.57 14.92 -4.85
CA ALA A 230 21.97 15.23 -3.48
C ALA A 230 20.76 15.21 -2.53
N GLY A 231 20.98 14.78 -1.28
CA GLY A 231 19.95 14.68 -0.25
C GLY A 231 19.18 13.35 -0.24
N VAL A 232 19.31 12.53 -1.29
CA VAL A 232 18.82 11.14 -1.28
C VAL A 232 19.90 10.25 -0.65
N PRO A 233 19.57 9.40 0.33
CA PRO A 233 20.56 8.61 1.05
C PRO A 233 21.28 7.63 0.12
N SER A 234 22.61 7.54 0.20
CA SER A 234 23.37 6.54 -0.56
C SER A 234 23.23 5.12 0.01
N VAL A 235 22.78 5.00 1.26
CA VAL A 235 22.46 3.74 1.94
C VAL A 235 21.15 3.93 2.68
N VAL A 236 20.13 3.17 2.29
CA VAL A 236 18.85 3.12 3.01
C VAL A 236 19.00 2.15 4.17
N ARG A 237 18.69 2.60 5.39
CA ARG A 237 18.82 1.78 6.60
C ARG A 237 17.46 1.27 7.01
N GLY A 238 17.37 -0.03 7.29
CA GLY A 238 16.18 -0.60 7.90
C GLY A 238 15.88 0.09 9.23
N ALA A 239 14.62 0.48 9.41
CA ALA A 239 14.13 0.84 10.74
C ALA A 239 14.11 -0.41 11.64
N SER A 240 14.37 -0.22 12.93
CA SER A 240 14.26 -1.29 13.94
C SER A 240 13.62 -0.70 15.18
N VAL A 241 12.62 -1.37 15.74
CA VAL A 241 12.06 -0.98 17.04
C VAL A 241 13.12 -1.22 18.12
N SER A 242 13.71 -0.12 18.60
CA SER A 242 14.83 -0.17 19.56
C SER A 242 14.41 -0.48 21.00
N ASN A 243 13.12 -0.36 21.31
CA ASN A 243 12.56 -0.63 22.63
C ASN A 243 11.17 -1.28 22.50
N LEU A 244 11.10 -2.57 22.83
CA LEU A 244 9.88 -3.38 22.75
C LEU A 244 8.97 -3.26 24.00
N ASP A 245 9.39 -2.50 25.01
CA ASP A 245 8.67 -2.36 26.29
C ASP A 245 7.78 -1.09 26.35
N LYS A 246 7.52 -0.44 25.20
CA LYS A 246 6.67 0.74 25.12
C LYS A 246 5.24 0.41 24.68
#